data_AF-A0A2M7TTT3-F1
#
_entry.id   AF-A0A2M7TTT3-F1
#
_cell.length_a   1.000
_cell.length_b   1.000
_cell.length_c   1.000
_cell.angle_alpha   90.00
_cell.angle_beta   90.00
_cell.angle_gamma   90.00
#
_symmetry.space_group_name_H-M   'P 1'
#
loop_
_entity.id
_entity.type
_entity.pdbx_description
1 polymer ?
#
loop_
_entity_poly.entity_id
_entity_poly.type
_entity_poly.pdbx_seq_one_letter_code
_entity_poly.pdbx_strand_id
1 'polypeptide(L)'
;LTKDIPVIIPANGKTLYKENKHFKSGGPWYHNLVILGYDDGKSQFTVHDVGTQFGAYFRYSYTTLMDSIHDFPESKIKEEIDNGQKRVLVLLK
;
A
#
# COMPACT_ATOMS: atom_id res chain seq x y z
N LEU A 1 6.16 15.13 3.01
CA LEU A 1 4.72 14.82 2.88
C LEU A 1 3.98 15.54 3.99
N THR A 2 2.90 16.22 3.67
CA THR A 2 2.21 17.19 4.52
C THR A 2 1.44 16.51 5.65
N LYS A 3 1.58 17.05 6.87
CA LYS A 3 0.70 16.76 8.01
C LYS A 3 -0.76 16.99 7.58
N ASP A 4 -1.65 16.06 7.91
CA ASP A 4 -3.10 16.13 7.70
C ASP A 4 -3.62 16.02 6.24
N ILE A 5 -2.82 15.53 5.28
CA ILE A 5 -3.31 15.22 3.92
C ILE A 5 -3.34 13.70 3.72
N PRO A 6 -4.53 13.08 3.60
CA PRO A 6 -4.63 11.66 3.29
C PRO A 6 -4.07 11.37 1.91
N VAL A 7 -3.29 10.29 1.82
CA VAL A 7 -2.73 9.79 0.57
C VAL A 7 -3.28 8.38 0.33
N ILE A 8 -3.89 8.15 -0.83
CA ILE A 8 -4.41 6.84 -1.23
C ILE A 8 -3.46 6.26 -2.27
N ILE A 9 -3.11 4.98 -2.10
CA ILE A 9 -2.27 4.28 -3.07
C ILE A 9 -2.94 2.99 -3.56
N PRO A 10 -2.86 2.71 -4.87
CA PRO A 10 -2.97 1.36 -5.38
C PRO A 10 -1.68 0.57 -5.08
N ALA A 11 -1.83 -0.69 -4.73
CA ALA A 11 -0.72 -1.52 -4.29
C ALA A 11 -0.84 -2.99 -4.73
N ASN A 12 0.31 -3.58 -5.02
CA ASN A 12 0.51 -5.01 -5.09
C ASN A 12 0.40 -5.63 -3.69
N GLY A 13 -0.73 -6.30 -3.42
CA GLY A 13 -0.98 -6.96 -2.15
C GLY A 13 -0.10 -8.17 -1.87
N LYS A 14 0.52 -8.78 -2.90
CA LYS A 14 1.54 -9.83 -2.72
C LYS A 14 2.80 -9.26 -2.08
N THR A 15 3.19 -8.04 -2.45
CA THR A 15 4.31 -7.34 -1.82
C THR A 15 3.95 -6.93 -0.39
N LEU A 16 2.74 -6.40 -0.16
CA LEU A 16 2.27 -6.08 1.20
C LEU A 16 2.27 -7.29 2.15
N TYR A 17 1.96 -8.49 1.64
CA TYR A 17 2.00 -9.73 2.42
C TYR A 17 3.38 -10.05 3.00
N LYS A 18 4.47 -9.45 2.51
CA LYS A 18 5.80 -9.61 3.12
C LYS A 18 5.79 -9.24 4.60
N GLU A 19 5.03 -8.21 4.97
CA GLU A 19 4.92 -7.71 6.36
C GLU A 19 3.51 -7.92 6.96
N ASN A 20 2.44 -7.76 6.18
CA ASN A 20 1.08 -8.00 6.67
C ASN A 20 0.67 -9.47 6.45
N LYS A 21 1.10 -10.35 7.36
CA LYS A 21 0.79 -11.80 7.31
C LYS A 21 -0.67 -12.14 7.61
N HIS A 22 -1.53 -11.16 7.86
CA HIS A 22 -2.96 -11.39 8.08
C HIS A 22 -3.75 -11.58 6.78
N PHE A 23 -3.18 -11.22 5.62
CA PHE A 23 -3.82 -11.55 4.36
C PHE A 23 -3.91 -13.06 4.15
N LYS A 24 -5.06 -13.51 3.62
CA LYS A 24 -5.22 -14.89 3.16
C LYS A 24 -4.53 -15.09 1.81
N SER A 25 -4.12 -16.34 1.53
CA SER A 25 -3.58 -16.76 0.23
C SER A 25 -2.41 -15.90 -0.28
N GLY A 26 -1.58 -15.39 0.64
CA GLY A 26 -0.40 -14.59 0.32
C GLY A 26 -0.69 -13.18 -0.19
N GLY A 27 -1.88 -12.62 0.07
CA GLY A 27 -2.25 -11.26 -0.35
C GLY A 27 -3.08 -11.21 -1.64
N PRO A 28 -3.90 -10.17 -1.85
CA PRO A 28 -4.55 -9.90 -3.12
C PRO A 28 -3.53 -9.46 -4.18
N TRP A 29 -3.86 -9.59 -5.47
CA TRP A 29 -3.02 -9.04 -6.55
C TRP A 29 -3.06 -7.52 -6.56
N TYR A 30 -4.27 -6.95 -6.49
CA TYR A 30 -4.49 -5.51 -6.51
C TYR A 30 -5.27 -5.07 -5.28
N HIS A 31 -4.77 -4.06 -4.58
CA HIS A 31 -5.33 -3.56 -3.34
C HIS A 31 -5.19 -2.05 -3.25
N ASN A 32 -6.03 -1.39 -2.45
CA ASN A 32 -5.91 0.04 -2.18
C ASN A 32 -5.91 0.28 -0.68
N LEU A 33 -5.05 1.20 -0.23
CA LEU A 33 -4.96 1.58 1.18
C LEU A 33 -4.69 3.07 1.35
N VAL A 34 -4.87 3.57 2.58
CA VAL A 34 -4.65 4.98 2.93
C VAL A 34 -3.39 5.11 3.77
N ILE A 35 -2.46 5.97 3.37
CA ILE A 35 -1.33 6.40 4.18
C ILE A 35 -1.77 7.58 5.05
N LEU A 36 -1.58 7.44 6.35
CA LEU A 36 -1.97 8.43 7.36
C LEU A 36 -0.78 9.31 7.77
N GLY A 37 0.43 8.78 7.68
CA GLY A 37 1.64 9.47 8.09
C GLY A 37 2.87 8.57 8.02
N TYR A 38 3.99 9.08 8.55
CA TYR A 38 5.28 8.41 8.52
C TYR A 38 6.11 8.73 9.79
N ASP A 39 7.05 7.86 10.10
CA ASP A 39 8.02 7.99 11.20
C ASP A 39 9.43 7.75 10.63
N ASP A 40 10.17 8.83 10.41
CA ASP A 40 11.53 8.77 9.85
C ASP A 40 12.53 8.09 10.80
N GLY A 41 12.33 8.20 12.12
CA GLY A 41 13.18 7.55 13.11
C GLY A 41 13.09 6.02 13.06
N LYS A 42 11.98 5.49 12.53
CA LYS A 42 11.74 4.05 12.34
C LYS A 42 11.72 3.62 10.88
N SER A 43 11.78 4.56 9.94
CA SER A 43 11.62 4.31 8.49
C SER A 43 10.32 3.54 8.17
N GLN A 44 9.20 4.01 8.75
CA GLN A 44 7.89 3.35 8.64
C GLN A 44 6.77 4.30 8.25
N PHE A 45 5.87 3.83 7.41
CA PHE A 45 4.58 4.47 7.17
C PHE A 45 3.52 3.90 8.11
N THR A 46 2.60 4.76 8.56
CA THR A 46 1.38 4.33 9.26
C THR A 46 0.21 4.39 8.28
N VAL A 47 -0.55 3.30 8.18
CA VAL A 47 -1.61 3.15 7.18
C VAL A 47 -2.94 2.68 7.78
N HIS A 48 -4.03 2.92 7.04
CA HIS A 48 -5.25 2.15 7.13
C HIS A 48 -5.31 1.16 5.96
N ASP A 49 -5.03 -0.11 6.24
CA ASP A 49 -5.04 -1.21 5.29
C ASP A 49 -6.29 -2.10 5.47
N VAL A 50 -7.42 -1.67 4.91
CA VAL A 50 -8.73 -2.33 5.08
C VAL A 50 -8.84 -3.71 4.43
N GLY A 51 -7.74 -4.28 3.92
CA GLY A 51 -7.70 -5.64 3.41
C GLY A 51 -7.75 -6.73 4.48
N THR A 52 -7.61 -6.35 5.77
CA THR A 52 -7.75 -7.25 6.93
C THR A 52 -8.39 -6.52 8.11
N GLN A 53 -8.95 -7.26 9.06
CA GLN A 53 -9.46 -6.67 10.33
C GLN A 53 -8.36 -6.05 11.20
N PHE A 54 -7.08 -6.32 10.91
CA PHE A 54 -5.92 -5.81 11.65
C PHE A 54 -5.26 -4.61 10.96
N GLY A 55 -5.91 -4.06 9.94
CA GLY A 55 -5.36 -3.00 9.10
C GLY A 55 -5.33 -1.60 9.69
N ALA A 56 -5.96 -1.40 10.85
CA ALA A 56 -6.04 -0.09 11.48
C ALA A 56 -4.66 0.32 12.05
N TYR A 57 -4.12 1.45 11.59
CA TYR A 57 -2.81 1.96 12.02
C TYR A 57 -1.67 0.95 11.86
N PHE A 58 -1.77 0.08 10.85
CA PHE A 58 -0.72 -0.88 10.53
C PHE A 58 0.54 -0.13 10.11
N ARG A 59 1.72 -0.70 10.38
CA ARG A 59 3.01 -0.10 10.05
C ARG A 59 3.73 -0.94 9.02
N TYR A 60 3.98 -0.34 7.86
CA TYR A 60 4.84 -0.91 6.84
C TYR A 60 6.19 -0.20 6.86
N SER A 61 7.27 -0.94 6.58
CA SER A 61 8.54 -0.30 6.27
C SER A 61 8.43 0.57 5.01
N TYR A 62 9.27 1.60 4.91
CA TYR A 62 9.35 2.43 3.71
C TYR A 62 9.57 1.59 2.45
N THR A 63 10.51 0.64 2.51
CA THR A 63 10.82 -0.26 1.40
C THR A 63 9.59 -1.06 0.98
N THR A 64 8.96 -1.79 1.90
CA THR A 64 7.79 -2.64 1.56
C THR A 64 6.64 -1.82 1.01
N LEU A 65 6.32 -0.66 1.59
CA LEU A 65 5.21 0.14 1.09
C LEU A 65 5.51 0.75 -0.27
N MET A 66 6.69 1.36 -0.45
CA MET A 66 7.08 2.00 -1.71
C MET A 66 7.26 1.01 -2.87
N ASP A 67 7.71 -0.21 -2.58
CA ASP A 67 7.79 -1.30 -3.53
C ASP A 67 6.41 -1.87 -3.86
N SER A 68 5.44 -1.74 -2.96
CA SER A 68 4.09 -2.21 -3.24
C SER A 68 3.32 -1.30 -4.19
N ILE A 69 3.68 -0.03 -4.35
CA ILE A 69 2.88 0.93 -5.13
C ILE A 69 2.88 0.54 -6.62
N HIS A 70 1.73 0.05 -7.09
CA HIS A 70 1.48 -0.36 -8.47
C HIS A 70 -0.01 -0.18 -8.77
N ASP A 71 -0.35 0.60 -9.81
CA ASP A 71 -1.70 0.63 -10.39
C ASP A 71 -1.99 -0.67 -11.14
N PHE A 72 -3.25 -0.92 -11.52
CA PHE A 72 -3.59 -2.10 -12.29
C PHE A 72 -2.91 -2.06 -13.68
N PRO A 73 -2.28 -3.15 -14.15
CA PRO A 73 -1.50 -3.13 -15.38
C PRO A 73 -2.39 -2.94 -16.61
N GLU A 74 -1.88 -2.25 -17.63
CA GLU A 74 -2.60 -2.01 -18.89
C GLU A 74 -2.96 -3.30 -19.64
N SER A 75 -2.15 -4.36 -19.44
CA SER A 75 -2.41 -5.71 -19.97
C SER A 75 -3.68 -6.35 -19.41
N LYS A 76 -4.22 -5.82 -18.30
CA LYS A 76 -5.36 -6.35 -17.54
C LYS A 76 -5.14 -7.74 -16.93
N ILE A 77 -3.90 -8.23 -16.91
CA ILE A 77 -3.51 -9.48 -16.26
C ILE A 77 -3.04 -9.16 -14.84
N LYS A 78 -3.79 -9.60 -13.82
CA LYS A 78 -3.51 -9.26 -12.41
C LYS A 78 -2.17 -9.83 -11.91
N GLU A 79 -1.71 -10.94 -12.46
CA GLU A 79 -0.42 -11.57 -12.16
C GLU A 79 0.77 -10.68 -12.57
N GLU A 80 0.55 -9.76 -13.51
CA GLU A 80 1.55 -8.79 -14.00
C GLU A 80 1.52 -7.47 -13.22
N ILE A 81 0.99 -7.45 -11.99
CA ILE A 81 0.82 -6.24 -11.20
C ILE A 81 2.10 -5.40 -11.04
N ASP A 82 3.28 -6.03 -11.01
CA ASP A 82 4.56 -5.32 -10.90
C ASP A 82 4.88 -4.45 -12.13
N ASN A 83 4.20 -4.67 -13.27
CA ASN A 83 4.28 -3.82 -14.46
C ASN A 83 3.35 -2.60 -14.38
N GLY A 84 2.49 -2.54 -13.36
CA GLY A 84 1.60 -1.42 -13.09
C GLY A 84 2.37 -0.14 -12.81
N GLN A 85 1.93 0.98 -13.40
CA GLN A 85 2.55 2.28 -13.15
C GLN A 85 2.43 2.65 -11.67
N LYS A 86 3.50 3.20 -11.09
CA LYS A 86 3.44 3.73 -9.72
C LYS A 86 2.57 4.98 -9.70
N ARG A 87 1.45 4.95 -8.98
CA ARG A 87 0.51 6.07 -8.87
C ARG A 87 0.14 6.33 -7.42
N VAL A 88 -0.22 7.56 -7.15
CA VAL A 88 -0.62 8.03 -5.82
C VAL A 88 -1.73 9.07 -6.01
N LEU A 89 -2.78 8.98 -5.20
CA LEU A 89 -3.82 10.00 -5.12
C LEU A 89 -3.61 10.82 -3.84
N VAL A 90 -3.43 12.12 -4.01
CA VAL A 90 -3.32 13.08 -2.90
C VAL A 90 -4.63 13.86 -2.81
N LEU A 91 -5.30 13.78 -1.66
CA LEU A 91 -6.59 14.46 -1.45
C LEU A 91 -6.36 15.88 -0.92
N LEU A 92 -6.33 16.85 -1.84
CA LEU A 92 -6.19 18.27 -1.51
C LEU A 92 -7.57 18.93 -1.30
N LYS A 93 -7.63 19.90 -0.40
CA LYS A 93 -8.82 20.72 -0.15
C LYS A 93 -8.83 21.95 -1.06
#